data_AF-A0A7W6KPR3-F1
#
_entry.id   AF-A0A7W6KPR3-F1
#
_cell.length_a   1.000
_cell.length_b   1.000
_cell.length_c   1.000
_cell.angle_alpha   90.00
_cell.angle_beta   90.00
_cell.angle_gamma   90.00
#
_symmetry.space_group_name_H-M   'P 1'
#
loop_
_entity.id
_entity.type
_entity.pdbx_description
1 polymer ?
#
loop_
_entity_poly.entity_id
_entity_poly.type
_entity_poly.pdbx_seq_one_letter_code
_entity_poly.pdbx_strand_id
1 'polypeptide(L)'
;MGLIILCNENRSEFSLGIKPRVPVPVLVDEGDVHIETNDILLHLEEKYPEPLLIPEGRRDEIAGLLEFEDELHLDLRTLNFRALFVPPGPPKGQKDYREIRESRFGTVRGEPDKRKAREVRFWKNCASRGR
;
A
#
# COMPACT_ATOMS: atom_id res chain seq x y z
N MET A 1 10.30 -5.60 10.15
CA MET A 1 9.43 -4.80 9.25
C MET A 1 9.69 -3.29 9.34
N GLY A 2 9.98 -2.72 10.52
CA GLY A 2 10.27 -1.27 10.67
C GLY A 2 11.54 -0.76 9.97
N LEU A 3 12.60 -1.57 9.86
CA LEU A 3 13.89 -1.13 9.28
C LEU A 3 13.81 -0.77 7.79
N ILE A 4 13.11 -1.58 6.98
CA ILE A 4 13.02 -1.39 5.51
C ILE A 4 12.29 -0.08 5.16
N ILE A 5 11.27 0.28 5.94
CA ILE A 5 10.47 1.50 5.73
C ILE A 5 11.26 2.75 6.15
N LEU A 6 12.03 2.66 7.26
CA LEU A 6 12.82 3.78 7.78
C LEU A 6 14.08 4.07 6.94
N CYS A 7 14.71 3.04 6.38
CA CYS A 7 15.87 3.17 5.50
C CYS A 7 15.51 3.45 4.03
N ASN A 8 14.21 3.50 3.69
CA ASN A 8 13.69 3.80 2.34
C ASN A 8 14.16 2.81 1.24
N GLU A 9 14.62 1.61 1.63
CA GLU A 9 15.12 0.57 0.71
C GLU A 9 14.03 0.04 -0.23
N ASN A 10 12.76 0.16 0.17
CA ASN A 10 11.59 -0.14 -0.64
C ASN A 10 11.40 0.78 -1.86
N ARG A 11 12.22 1.83 -2.01
CA ARG A 11 12.27 2.70 -3.19
C ARG A 11 13.44 2.43 -4.13
N SER A 12 14.31 1.48 -3.82
CA SER A 12 15.42 1.12 -4.70
C SER A 12 14.93 0.65 -6.07
N GLU A 13 15.73 0.85 -7.12
CA GLU A 13 15.42 0.35 -8.46
C GLU A 13 15.16 -1.16 -8.47
N PHE A 14 15.94 -1.91 -7.67
CA PHE A 14 15.72 -3.34 -7.49
C PHE A 14 14.31 -3.65 -6.92
N SER A 15 13.88 -2.94 -5.88
CA SER A 15 12.55 -3.15 -5.29
C SER A 15 11.41 -2.75 -6.23
N LEU A 16 11.59 -1.67 -6.98
CA LEU A 16 10.61 -1.20 -7.97
C LEU A 16 10.62 -2.01 -9.27
N GLY A 17 11.70 -2.75 -9.55
CA GLY A 17 11.75 -3.75 -10.61
C GLY A 17 10.87 -4.96 -10.32
N ILE A 18 10.65 -5.28 -9.04
CA ILE A 18 9.76 -6.38 -8.62
C ILE A 18 8.30 -5.91 -8.56
N LYS A 19 8.04 -4.69 -8.09
CA LYS A 19 6.67 -4.17 -7.91
C LYS A 19 6.48 -2.74 -8.41
N PRO A 20 5.28 -2.39 -8.92
CA PRO A 20 5.01 -1.07 -9.48
C PRO A 20 4.82 0.03 -8.41
N ARG A 21 4.73 -0.35 -7.12
CA ARG A 21 4.40 0.53 -5.98
C ARG A 21 5.49 0.47 -4.91
N VAL A 22 5.58 1.51 -4.08
CA VAL A 22 6.49 1.61 -2.92
C VAL A 22 6.01 0.85 -1.67
N PRO A 23 4.68 0.76 -1.35
CA PRO A 23 4.21 0.04 -0.16
C PRO A 23 4.72 -1.39 -0.02
N VAL A 24 4.89 -1.79 1.25
CA VAL A 24 5.16 -3.15 1.71
C VAL A 24 3.96 -3.59 2.57
N PRO A 25 3.65 -4.88 2.70
CA PRO A 25 4.40 -6.07 2.24
C PRO A 25 4.29 -6.37 0.74
N VAL A 26 5.12 -7.32 0.29
CA VAL A 26 5.13 -7.91 -1.07
C VAL A 26 5.31 -9.41 -0.89
N LEU A 27 4.51 -10.22 -1.60
CA LEU A 27 4.70 -11.65 -1.70
C LEU A 27 5.04 -12.00 -3.14
N VAL A 28 6.12 -12.76 -3.34
CA VAL A 28 6.44 -13.36 -4.64
C VAL A 28 6.17 -14.85 -4.51
N ASP A 29 5.29 -15.36 -5.35
CA ASP A 29 4.86 -16.75 -5.33
C ASP A 29 4.86 -17.31 -6.75
N GLU A 30 5.68 -18.32 -7.01
CA GLU A 30 5.84 -18.96 -8.34
C GLU A 30 6.12 -17.99 -9.51
N GLY A 31 6.69 -16.83 -9.21
CA GLY A 31 7.00 -15.78 -10.19
C GLY A 31 5.92 -14.70 -10.30
N ASP A 32 4.74 -14.92 -9.72
CA ASP A 32 3.71 -13.91 -9.57
C ASP A 32 4.02 -12.99 -8.38
N VAL A 33 3.73 -11.69 -8.56
CA VAL A 33 3.97 -10.67 -7.55
C VAL A 33 2.62 -10.18 -7.00
N HIS A 34 2.39 -10.48 -5.72
CA HIS A 34 1.23 -10.05 -4.97
C HIS A 34 1.60 -8.84 -4.09
N ILE A 35 0.83 -7.77 -4.25
CA ILE A 35 0.98 -6.51 -3.54
C ILE A 35 -0.35 -6.17 -2.88
N GLU A 36 -0.31 -5.36 -1.80
CA GLU A 36 -1.45 -5.09 -0.89
C GLU A 36 -1.74 -6.26 0.08
N THR A 37 -1.83 -5.96 1.37
CA THR A 37 -1.96 -6.99 2.42
C THR A 37 -3.23 -7.82 2.27
N ASN A 38 -4.37 -7.20 1.96
CA ASN A 38 -5.65 -7.91 1.84
C ASN A 38 -5.65 -8.84 0.62
N ASP A 39 -5.03 -8.43 -0.50
CA ASP A 39 -4.87 -9.29 -1.69
C ASP A 39 -3.92 -10.48 -1.40
N ILE A 40 -2.84 -10.24 -0.64
CA ILE A 40 -1.92 -11.31 -0.21
C ILE A 40 -2.65 -12.31 0.70
N LEU A 41 -3.45 -11.84 1.66
CA LEU A 41 -4.23 -12.70 2.54
C LEU A 41 -5.20 -13.58 1.76
N LEU A 42 -5.94 -13.00 0.81
CA LEU A 42 -6.88 -13.75 -0.02
C LEU A 42 -6.18 -14.76 -0.94
N HIS A 43 -4.99 -14.43 -1.46
CA HIS A 43 -4.16 -15.37 -2.23
C HIS A 43 -3.72 -16.56 -1.38
N LEU A 44 -3.25 -16.31 -0.16
CA LEU A 44 -2.82 -17.38 0.75
C LEU A 44 -4.01 -18.26 1.19
N GLU A 45 -5.18 -17.68 1.43
CA GLU A 45 -6.41 -18.41 1.74
C GLU A 45 -6.81 -19.37 0.60
N GLU A 46 -6.66 -18.93 -0.66
CA GLU A 46 -6.97 -19.78 -1.82
C GLU A 46 -5.91 -20.86 -2.06
N LYS A 47 -4.62 -20.53 -1.87
CA LYS A 47 -3.51 -21.47 -2.09
C LYS A 47 -3.38 -22.51 -0.99
N TYR A 48 -3.64 -22.13 0.26
CA TYR A 48 -3.52 -22.97 1.44
C TYR A 48 -4.88 -23.06 2.15
N PRO A 49 -5.69 -24.08 1.84
CA PRO A 49 -7.03 -24.20 2.41
C PRO A 49 -7.05 -24.49 3.91
N GLU A 50 -5.89 -24.80 4.50
CA GLU A 50 -5.72 -25.01 5.93
C GLU A 50 -4.42 -24.35 6.42
N PRO A 51 -4.44 -23.60 7.54
CA PRO A 51 -5.62 -23.27 8.35
C PRO A 51 -6.50 -22.21 7.69
N LEU A 52 -7.82 -22.37 7.78
CA LEU A 52 -8.79 -21.38 7.30
C LEU A 52 -8.63 -20.04 8.04
N LEU A 53 -8.35 -18.97 7.31
CA LEU A 53 -8.41 -17.59 7.83
C LEU A 53 -9.84 -17.04 7.74
N ILE A 54 -10.60 -17.49 6.73
CA ILE A 54 -11.99 -17.08 6.50
C ILE A 54 -12.90 -18.27 6.83
N PRO A 55 -13.73 -18.17 7.88
CA PRO A 55 -14.68 -19.23 8.21
C PRO A 55 -15.64 -19.51 7.06
N GLU A 56 -16.02 -20.79 6.90
CA GLU A 56 -16.98 -21.22 5.89
C GLU A 56 -18.27 -20.38 5.96
N GLY A 57 -18.78 -19.97 4.80
CA GLY A 57 -20.00 -19.16 4.69
C GLY A 57 -19.85 -17.68 5.07
N ARG A 58 -18.67 -17.20 5.48
CA ARG A 58 -18.44 -15.80 5.87
C ARG A 58 -17.64 -14.97 4.87
N ARG A 59 -17.40 -15.48 3.65
CA ARG A 59 -16.53 -14.84 2.66
C ARG A 59 -16.98 -13.42 2.29
N ASP A 60 -18.28 -13.21 2.08
CA ASP A 60 -18.82 -11.90 1.72
C ASP A 60 -18.74 -10.90 2.87
N GLU A 61 -18.99 -11.36 4.10
CA GLU A 61 -18.87 -10.54 5.31
C GLU A 61 -17.41 -10.10 5.51
N ILE A 62 -16.47 -11.03 5.43
CA ILE A 62 -15.04 -10.73 5.55
C ILE A 62 -14.57 -9.80 4.42
N ALA A 63 -15.04 -10.01 3.19
CA ALA A 63 -14.71 -9.11 2.07
C ALA A 63 -15.16 -7.67 2.36
N GLY A 64 -16.37 -7.48 2.87
CA GLY A 64 -16.86 -6.16 3.28
C GLY A 64 -16.05 -5.55 4.42
N LEU A 65 -15.63 -6.35 5.41
CA LEU A 65 -14.78 -5.89 6.52
C LEU A 65 -13.38 -5.49 6.05
N LEU A 66 -12.79 -6.24 5.11
CA LEU A 66 -11.47 -5.92 4.53
C LEU A 66 -11.51 -4.63 3.69
N GLU A 67 -12.61 -4.37 2.98
CA GLU A 67 -12.79 -3.12 2.25
C GLU A 67 -12.94 -1.93 3.22
N PHE A 68 -13.78 -2.09 4.24
CA PHE A 68 -13.95 -1.08 5.28
C PHE A 68 -12.63 -0.77 6.03
N GLU A 69 -11.82 -1.80 6.30
CA GLU A 69 -10.48 -1.63 6.88
C GLU A 69 -9.53 -0.84 5.96
N ASP A 70 -9.48 -1.13 4.65
CA ASP A 70 -8.63 -0.40 3.70
C ASP A 70 -9.00 1.09 3.63
N GLU A 71 -10.29 1.42 3.76
CA GLU A 71 -10.78 2.80 3.87
C GLU A 71 -10.35 3.45 5.19
N LEU A 72 -10.61 2.80 6.32
CA LEU A 72 -10.29 3.31 7.65
C LEU A 72 -8.77 3.48 7.86
N HIS A 73 -7.97 2.61 7.25
CA HIS A 73 -6.52 2.64 7.39
C HIS A 73 -5.90 3.96 6.91
N LEU A 74 -6.47 4.61 5.88
CA LEU A 74 -6.02 5.93 5.43
C LEU A 74 -6.27 7.02 6.48
N ASP A 75 -7.44 7.00 7.12
CA ASP A 75 -7.79 7.96 8.17
C ASP A 75 -6.89 7.79 9.40
N LEU A 76 -6.65 6.54 9.81
CA LEU A 76 -5.73 6.22 10.91
C LEU A 76 -4.30 6.64 10.57
N ARG A 77 -3.85 6.43 9.33
CA ARG A 77 -2.54 6.88 8.88
C ARG A 77 -2.41 8.40 8.97
N THR A 78 -3.43 9.16 8.57
CA THR A 78 -3.48 10.62 8.72
C THR A 78 -3.35 11.04 10.19
N LEU A 79 -4.12 10.43 11.09
CA LEU A 79 -4.06 10.73 12.52
C LEU A 79 -2.70 10.40 13.13
N ASN A 80 -2.18 9.21 12.84
CA ASN A 80 -0.87 8.78 13.31
C ASN A 80 0.25 9.69 12.81
N PHE A 81 0.18 10.11 11.55
CA PHE A 81 1.19 10.99 10.99
C PHE A 81 1.15 12.37 11.65
N ARG A 82 -0.03 12.91 11.89
CA ARG A 82 -0.18 14.16 12.64
C ARG A 82 0.32 14.05 14.08
N ALA A 83 0.06 12.93 14.77
CA ALA A 83 0.40 12.77 16.18
C ALA A 83 1.89 12.46 16.40
N LEU A 84 2.48 11.60 15.56
CA LEU A 84 3.84 11.08 15.74
C LEU A 84 4.89 11.87 14.94
N PHE A 85 4.50 12.45 13.81
CA PHE A 85 5.38 13.22 12.95
C PHE A 85 4.91 14.68 12.96
N VAL A 86 5.35 15.42 13.99
CA VAL A 86 5.26 16.89 14.05
C VAL A 86 6.63 17.51 13.73
N PRO A 87 7.14 17.50 12.48
CA PRO A 87 8.19 18.42 12.08
C PRO A 87 7.58 19.74 11.58
N PRO A 88 8.34 20.86 11.54
CA PRO A 88 7.88 22.11 10.96
C PRO A 88 7.90 21.99 9.43
N GLY A 89 7.01 21.19 8.83
CA GLY A 89 6.95 21.01 7.39
C GLY A 89 6.17 19.78 6.93
N PRO A 90 5.83 19.70 5.63
CA PRO A 90 5.12 18.55 5.08
C PRO A 90 5.96 17.27 5.18
N PRO A 91 5.34 16.10 5.44
CA PRO A 91 6.05 14.83 5.62
C PRO A 91 6.78 14.32 4.36
N LYS A 92 6.54 14.91 3.19
CA LYS A 92 7.27 14.67 1.93
C LYS A 92 7.66 16.00 1.29
N GLY A 93 8.84 16.06 0.68
CA GLY A 93 9.33 17.27 0.00
C GLY A 93 8.79 17.41 -1.42
N GLN A 94 8.84 18.61 -2.02
CA GLN A 94 8.29 18.87 -3.37
C GLN A 94 8.83 17.93 -4.47
N LYS A 95 10.05 17.40 -4.29
CA LYS A 95 10.70 16.41 -5.18
C LYS A 95 10.05 15.03 -5.12
N ASP A 96 9.61 14.56 -3.94
CA ASP A 96 8.90 13.29 -3.79
C ASP A 96 7.60 13.25 -4.61
N TYR A 97 6.89 14.38 -4.74
CA TYR A 97 5.64 14.45 -5.51
C TYR A 97 5.86 14.31 -7.01
N ARG A 98 6.98 14.81 -7.53
CA ARG A 98 7.34 14.65 -8.94
C ARG A 98 7.73 13.22 -9.23
N GLU A 99 8.54 12.60 -8.39
CA GLU A 99 8.92 11.18 -8.54
C GLU A 99 7.72 10.24 -8.47
N ILE A 100 6.77 10.45 -7.55
CA ILE A 100 5.54 9.63 -7.50
C ILE A 100 4.72 9.82 -8.79
N ARG A 101 4.66 11.05 -9.33
CA ARG A 101 3.90 11.38 -10.55
C ARG A 101 4.58 10.92 -11.84
N GLU A 102 5.91 10.91 -11.88
CA GLU A 102 6.74 10.66 -13.07
C GLU A 102 7.30 9.24 -13.11
N SER A 103 7.30 8.50 -11.99
CA SER A 103 7.61 7.08 -11.99
C SER A 103 6.68 6.33 -12.95
N ARG A 104 7.26 5.57 -13.89
CA ARG A 104 6.55 4.85 -14.95
C ARG A 104 5.31 4.19 -14.39
N PHE A 105 4.17 4.38 -15.07
CA PHE A 105 2.93 3.69 -14.77
C PHE A 105 3.21 2.18 -14.89
N GLY A 106 3.45 1.53 -13.75
CA GLY A 106 3.51 0.09 -13.71
C GLY A 106 2.11 -0.48 -13.94
N THR A 107 2.07 -1.71 -14.41
CA THR A 107 0.82 -2.43 -14.60
C THR A 107 0.57 -3.36 -13.41
N VAL A 108 -0.70 -3.57 -13.08
CA VAL A 108 -1.15 -4.61 -12.15
C VAL A 108 -2.14 -5.46 -12.94
N ARG A 109 -1.85 -6.75 -13.10
CA ARG A 109 -2.62 -7.66 -13.96
C ARG A 109 -2.76 -7.13 -15.41
N GLY A 110 -1.71 -6.53 -15.95
CA GLY A 110 -1.69 -5.97 -17.31
C GLY A 110 -2.36 -4.59 -17.46
N GLU A 111 -3.09 -4.12 -16.45
CA GLU A 111 -3.80 -2.84 -16.48
C GLU A 111 -3.00 -1.72 -15.78
N PRO A 112 -3.15 -0.45 -16.20
CA PRO A 112 -2.54 0.68 -15.49
C PRO A 112 -2.93 0.72 -14.01
N ASP A 113 -1.95 0.90 -13.14
CA ASP A 113 -2.17 0.95 -11.69
C ASP A 113 -3.06 2.13 -11.24
N LYS A 114 -4.30 1.82 -10.84
CA LYS A 114 -5.30 2.79 -10.37
C LYS A 114 -5.07 3.28 -8.93
N ARG A 115 -4.45 2.48 -8.04
CA ARG A 115 -4.27 2.85 -6.62
C ARG A 115 -3.17 3.90 -6.42
N LYS A 116 -2.22 4.00 -7.35
CA LYS A 116 -1.18 5.04 -7.31
C LYS A 116 -1.76 6.46 -7.35
N ALA A 117 -2.88 6.66 -8.07
CA ALA A 117 -3.60 7.94 -8.07
C ALA A 117 -4.19 8.28 -6.69
N ARG A 118 -4.65 7.26 -5.94
CA ARG A 118 -5.14 7.39 -4.55
C ARG A 118 -4.01 7.85 -3.63
N GLU A 119 -2.83 7.25 -3.76
CA GLU A 119 -1.64 7.65 -2.99
C GLU A 119 -1.20 9.10 -3.30
N VAL A 120 -1.14 9.48 -4.59
CA VAL A 120 -0.81 10.87 -4.98
C VAL A 120 -1.80 11.86 -4.35
N ARG A 121 -3.10 11.53 -4.36
CA ARG A 121 -4.15 12.37 -3.77
C ARG A 121 -3.97 12.52 -2.26
N PHE A 122 -3.70 11.42 -1.55
CA PHE A 122 -3.43 11.43 -0.11
C PHE A 122 -2.30 12.40 0.23
N TRP A 123 -1.13 12.26 -0.40
CA TRP A 123 0.02 13.11 -0.11
C TRP A 123 -0.19 14.59 -0.48
N LYS A 124 -0.95 14.88 -1.54
CA LYS A 124 -1.34 16.26 -1.89
C LYS A 124 -2.25 16.88 -0.83
N ASN A 125 -3.15 16.10 -0.24
CA ASN A 125 -4.01 16.57 0.84
C ASN A 125 -3.18 16.88 2.10
N CYS A 126 -2.24 16.00 2.46
CA CYS A 126 -1.31 16.25 3.58
C CYS A 126 -0.51 17.54 3.40
N ALA A 127 0.03 17.80 2.22
CA ALA A 127 0.79 19.03 1.95
C ALA A 127 -0.05 20.31 1.97
N SER A 128 -1.28 20.26 1.43
CA SER A 128 -2.11 21.45 1.28
C SER A 128 -2.90 21.80 2.55
N ARG A 129 -3.25 20.81 3.37
CA ARG A 129 -4.16 20.99 4.51
C ARG A 129 -3.51 20.78 5.87
N GLY A 130 -2.23 20.37 5.91
CA GLY A 130 -1.56 19.99 7.16
C GLY A 130 -2.25 18.84 7.89
N ARG A 131 -2.96 17.98 7.14
CA ARG A 131 -3.73 16.82 7.58
C ARG A 131 -3.37 15.63 6.72
#